data_AF-A0A4Y7U4B5-F1
#
_entry.id   AF-A0A4Y7U4B5-F1
#
_cell.length_a   1.000
_cell.length_b   1.000
_cell.length_c   1.000
_cell.angle_alpha   90.00
_cell.angle_beta   90.00
_cell.angle_gamma   90.00
#
_symmetry.space_group_name_H-M   'P 1'
#
loop_
_entity.id
_entity.type
_entity.pdbx_description
1 polymer ?
#
loop_
_entity_poly.entity_id
_entity_poly.type
_entity_poly.pdbx_seq_one_letter_code
_entity_poly.pdbx_strand_id
1 'polypeptide(L)'
;RCTSACPANQTGKKLSPRKIMMDTRDRLQEVGKNIDANKGVFVPDNKTLLNDYITPEELWACTSCNACVEECPVNISPLSIIMDMRRYLVMEQSAAPMSLNAMMTNIENNGAPWQYNQQDRLNWKNEN
;
A
#
# COMPACT_ATOMS: atom_id res chain seq x y z
N ARG A 1 -11.77 3.59 -15.64
CA ARG A 1 -10.72 2.75 -16.26
C ARG A 1 -9.93 2.04 -15.18
N CYS A 2 -9.04 2.71 -14.44
CA CYS A 2 -8.28 2.06 -13.37
C CYS A 2 -9.13 1.37 -12.27
N THR A 3 -10.25 1.97 -11.82
CA THR A 3 -11.16 1.32 -10.85
C THR A 3 -11.91 0.14 -11.44
N SER A 4 -12.41 0.25 -12.67
CA SER A 4 -13.17 -0.81 -13.34
C SER A 4 -12.29 -2.02 -13.69
N ALA A 5 -11.02 -1.79 -14.03
CA ALA A 5 -10.06 -2.84 -14.34
C ALA A 5 -9.41 -3.48 -13.10
N CYS A 6 -9.59 -2.89 -11.91
CA CYS A 6 -8.97 -3.40 -10.70
C CYS A 6 -9.67 -4.69 -10.23
N PRO A 7 -8.97 -5.85 -10.14
CA PRO A 7 -9.58 -7.11 -9.72
C PRO A 7 -10.05 -7.06 -8.26
N ALA A 8 -9.35 -6.31 -7.40
CA ALA A 8 -9.77 -6.09 -6.02
C ALA A 8 -11.11 -5.33 -5.95
N ASN A 9 -11.30 -4.33 -6.82
CA ASN A 9 -12.57 -3.61 -6.89
C ASN A 9 -13.70 -4.49 -7.46
N GLN A 10 -13.41 -5.30 -8.49
CA GLN A 10 -14.38 -6.22 -9.08
C GLN A 10 -14.87 -7.29 -8.08
N THR A 11 -14.01 -7.70 -7.15
CA THR A 11 -14.36 -8.66 -6.08
C THR A 11 -15.07 -8.01 -4.89
N GLY A 12 -15.46 -6.74 -4.98
CA GLY A 12 -16.21 -6.03 -3.93
C GLY A 12 -15.35 -5.53 -2.76
N LYS A 13 -14.01 -5.59 -2.87
CA LYS A 13 -13.13 -4.98 -1.86
C LYS A 13 -13.22 -3.45 -1.97
N LYS A 14 -12.93 -2.76 -0.86
CA LYS A 14 -13.01 -1.29 -0.75
C LYS A 14 -12.01 -0.52 -1.64
N LEU A 15 -11.02 -1.20 -2.21
CA LEU A 15 -9.95 -0.55 -2.99
C LEU A 15 -10.46 0.02 -4.31
N SER A 16 -10.32 1.33 -4.48
CA SER A 16 -10.44 2.00 -5.77
C SER A 16 -9.15 2.78 -6.07
N PRO A 17 -8.33 2.36 -7.07
CA PRO A 17 -7.08 3.05 -7.41
C PRO A 17 -7.29 4.51 -7.82
N ARG A 18 -8.42 4.84 -8.46
CA ARG A 18 -8.76 6.23 -8.79
C ARG A 18 -9.00 7.06 -7.53
N LYS A 19 -9.70 6.49 -6.55
CA LYS A 19 -10.07 7.19 -5.31
C LYS A 19 -8.80 7.59 -4.55
N ILE A 20 -7.85 6.67 -4.39
CA ILE A 20 -6.55 6.94 -3.75
C ILE A 20 -5.82 8.14 -4.38
N MET A 21 -5.81 8.24 -5.71
CA MET A 21 -5.19 9.39 -6.40
C MET A 21 -5.92 10.71 -6.13
N MET A 22 -7.27 10.68 -6.12
CA MET A 22 -8.08 11.87 -5.88
C MET A 22 -7.95 12.32 -4.42
N ASP A 23 -8.02 11.40 -3.47
CA ASP A 23 -7.87 11.69 -2.04
C ASP A 23 -6.49 12.29 -1.73
N THR A 24 -5.43 11.77 -2.36
CA THR A 24 -4.07 12.33 -2.26
C THR A 24 -4.02 13.77 -2.79
N ARG A 25 -4.62 14.04 -3.95
CA ARG A 25 -4.71 15.39 -4.52
C ARG A 25 -5.49 16.33 -3.60
N ASP A 26 -6.65 15.89 -3.13
CA ASP A 26 -7.56 16.72 -2.32
C ASP A 26 -6.88 17.08 -1.00
N ARG A 27 -6.17 16.13 -0.37
CA ARG A 27 -5.35 16.41 0.80
C ARG A 27 -4.23 17.42 0.52
N LEU A 28 -3.52 17.29 -0.60
CA LEU A 28 -2.49 18.25 -0.99
C LEU A 28 -3.07 19.66 -1.21
N GLN A 29 -4.26 19.76 -1.80
CA GLN A 29 -4.95 21.05 -1.98
C GLN A 29 -5.38 21.68 -0.67
N GLU A 30 -5.87 20.88 0.29
CA GLU A 30 -6.22 21.36 1.63
C GLU A 30 -5.00 21.87 2.39
N VAL A 31 -3.89 21.13 2.35
CA VAL A 31 -2.62 21.56 2.95
C VAL A 31 -2.12 22.85 2.29
N GLY A 32 -2.21 22.97 0.96
CA GLY A 32 -1.86 24.19 0.24
C GLY A 32 -2.68 25.40 0.70
N LYS A 33 -4.02 25.27 0.76
CA LYS A 33 -4.90 26.34 1.24
C LYS A 33 -4.61 26.75 2.68
N ASN A 34 -4.26 25.78 3.53
CA ASN A 34 -3.87 26.03 4.91
C ASN A 34 -2.58 26.88 4.99
N ILE A 35 -1.56 26.53 4.20
CA ILE A 35 -0.31 27.28 4.11
C ILE A 35 -0.56 28.69 3.58
N ASP A 36 -1.36 28.84 2.53
CA ASP A 36 -1.69 30.13 1.92
C ASP A 36 -2.42 31.05 2.92
N ALA A 37 -3.40 30.51 3.65
CA ALA A 37 -4.15 31.26 4.66
C ALA A 37 -3.27 31.72 5.84
N ASN A 38 -2.25 30.95 6.17
CA ASN A 38 -1.35 31.19 7.30
C ASN A 38 -0.02 31.85 6.89
N LYS A 39 -0.01 32.58 5.77
CA LYS A 39 1.14 33.36 5.28
C LYS A 39 2.43 32.52 5.12
N GLY A 40 2.29 31.29 4.64
CA GLY A 40 3.42 30.39 4.38
C GLY A 40 3.76 29.43 5.51
N VAL A 41 3.03 29.44 6.62
CA VAL A 41 3.25 28.51 7.75
C VAL A 41 2.16 27.45 7.77
N PHE A 42 2.54 26.17 7.80
CA PHE A 42 1.58 25.08 7.98
C PHE A 42 1.10 25.04 9.43
N VAL A 43 -0.21 25.15 9.63
CA VAL A 43 -0.85 24.93 10.94
C VAL A 43 -1.44 23.52 10.97
N PRO A 44 -1.09 22.67 11.96
CA PRO A 44 -1.58 21.30 12.01
C PRO A 44 -3.10 21.26 12.19
N ASP A 45 -3.78 20.54 11.29
CA ASP A 45 -5.23 20.38 11.23
C ASP A 45 -5.73 19.04 11.79
N ASN A 46 -4.86 18.30 12.49
CA ASN A 46 -5.08 16.97 13.07
C ASN A 46 -5.58 15.92 12.06
N LYS A 47 -5.42 16.16 10.76
CA LYS A 47 -5.79 15.21 9.70
C LYS A 47 -4.57 14.66 9.00
N THR A 48 -4.59 13.37 8.75
CA THR A 48 -3.51 12.62 8.11
C THR A 48 -4.02 11.93 6.85
N LEU A 49 -3.18 11.80 5.83
CA LEU A 49 -3.59 11.15 4.57
C LEU A 49 -3.99 9.68 4.80
N LEU A 50 -3.24 9.02 5.68
CA LEU A 50 -3.49 7.65 6.12
C LEU A 50 -4.45 7.65 7.31
N ASN A 51 -5.36 6.68 7.38
CA ASN A 51 -6.44 6.54 8.36
C ASN A 51 -7.65 7.46 8.16
N ASP A 52 -7.48 8.76 7.86
CA ASP A 52 -8.64 9.65 7.66
C ASP A 52 -9.20 9.58 6.24
N TYR A 53 -8.33 9.69 5.23
CA TYR A 53 -8.75 9.67 3.81
C TYR A 53 -8.61 8.26 3.22
N ILE A 54 -7.47 7.62 3.48
CA ILE A 54 -7.13 6.31 2.93
C ILE A 54 -6.96 5.32 4.07
N THR A 55 -7.77 4.26 4.07
CA THR A 55 -7.72 3.25 5.12
C THR A 55 -6.64 2.20 4.84
N PRO A 56 -6.00 1.62 5.89
CA PRO A 56 -5.06 0.51 5.71
C PRO A 56 -5.68 -0.71 4.99
N GLU A 57 -6.98 -0.97 5.21
CA GLU A 57 -7.72 -2.05 4.55
C GLU A 57 -7.76 -1.86 3.02
N GLU A 58 -8.04 -0.64 2.54
CA GLU A 58 -7.99 -0.31 1.12
C GLU A 58 -6.59 -0.50 0.56
N LEU A 59 -5.55 -0.08 1.30
CA LEU A 59 -4.16 -0.24 0.88
C LEU A 59 -3.78 -1.71 0.76
N TRP A 60 -4.07 -2.55 1.75
CA TRP A 60 -3.71 -3.97 1.76
C TRP A 60 -4.54 -4.83 0.80
N ALA A 61 -5.69 -4.35 0.33
CA ALA A 61 -6.45 -5.02 -0.72
C ALA A 61 -5.76 -5.03 -2.10
N CYS A 62 -4.75 -4.16 -2.33
CA CYS A 62 -4.02 -4.10 -3.60
C CYS A 62 -3.14 -5.34 -3.82
N THR A 63 -3.31 -6.04 -4.93
CA THR A 63 -2.51 -7.24 -5.27
C THR A 63 -1.31 -6.94 -6.16
N SER A 64 -0.98 -5.66 -6.38
CA SER A 64 0.10 -5.22 -7.28
C SER A 64 0.00 -5.78 -8.72
N CYS A 65 -1.21 -6.04 -9.21
CA CYS A 65 -1.47 -6.59 -10.56
C CYS A 65 -1.19 -5.63 -11.73
N ASN A 66 -0.78 -4.38 -11.48
CA ASN A 66 -0.44 -3.35 -12.47
C ASN A 66 -1.54 -2.88 -13.44
N ALA A 67 -2.73 -3.49 -13.44
CA ALA A 67 -3.84 -3.15 -14.35
C ALA A 67 -4.24 -1.65 -14.30
N CYS A 68 -4.11 -0.99 -13.14
CA CYS A 68 -4.46 0.43 -13.01
C CYS A 68 -3.53 1.38 -13.79
N VAL A 69 -2.28 0.99 -14.01
CA VAL A 69 -1.27 1.76 -14.77
C VAL A 69 -1.47 1.56 -16.26
N GLU A 70 -1.69 0.32 -16.68
CA GLU A 70 -1.87 -0.04 -18.10
C GLU A 70 -3.13 0.59 -18.70
N GLU A 71 -4.22 0.65 -17.93
CA GLU A 71 -5.49 1.22 -18.36
C GLU A 71 -5.55 2.76 -18.29
N CYS A 72 -4.46 3.40 -17.86
CA CYS A 72 -4.42 4.83 -17.62
C CYS A 72 -4.17 5.61 -18.93
N PRO A 73 -5.13 6.40 -19.44
CA PRO A 73 -4.96 7.13 -20.70
C PRO A 73 -3.97 8.30 -20.63
N VAL A 74 -3.61 8.71 -19.41
CA VAL A 74 -2.70 9.84 -19.13
C VAL A 74 -1.40 9.38 -18.46
N ASN A 75 -1.13 8.07 -18.48
CA ASN A 75 0.11 7.46 -17.99
C ASN A 75 0.51 7.83 -16.55
N ILE A 76 -0.48 7.95 -15.66
CA ILE A 76 -0.27 8.10 -14.21
C ILE A 76 -0.17 6.71 -13.57
N SER A 77 0.65 6.59 -12.52
CA SER A 77 0.78 5.36 -11.73
C SER A 77 0.13 5.48 -10.34
N PRO A 78 -1.11 4.99 -10.15
CA PRO A 78 -1.68 4.81 -8.82
C PRO A 78 -0.93 3.77 -7.99
N LEU A 79 -0.30 2.79 -8.66
CA LEU A 79 0.39 1.69 -7.99
C LEU A 79 1.59 2.18 -7.18
N SER A 80 2.39 3.12 -7.70
CA SER A 80 3.58 3.62 -6.99
C SER A 80 3.20 4.28 -5.66
N ILE A 81 2.18 5.15 -5.67
CA ILE A 81 1.72 5.85 -4.46
C ILE A 81 1.19 4.85 -3.42
N ILE A 82 0.45 3.81 -3.85
CA ILE A 82 -0.03 2.75 -2.94
C ILE A 82 1.17 2.01 -2.30
N MET A 83 2.21 1.71 -3.07
CA MET A 83 3.40 1.04 -2.54
C MET A 83 4.17 1.93 -1.56
N ASP A 84 4.27 3.23 -1.81
CA ASP A 84 4.92 4.17 -0.90
C ASP A 84 4.15 4.31 0.42
N MET A 85 2.82 4.37 0.36
CA MET A 85 1.97 4.35 1.56
C MET A 85 2.13 3.06 2.36
N ARG A 86 2.21 1.89 1.71
CA ARG A 86 2.48 0.61 2.38
C ARG A 86 3.84 0.60 3.05
N ARG A 87 4.88 1.12 2.38
CA ARG A 87 6.22 1.25 2.95
C ARG A 87 6.20 2.09 4.22
N TYR A 88 5.51 3.23 4.20
CA TYR A 88 5.35 4.07 5.38
C TYR A 88 4.63 3.34 6.53
N LEU A 89 3.54 2.61 6.25
CA LEU A 89 2.86 1.82 7.28
C LEU A 89 3.76 0.77 7.93
N VAL A 90 4.61 0.10 7.15
CA VAL A 90 5.52 -0.93 7.66
C VAL A 90 6.69 -0.32 8.42
N MET A 91 7.37 0.67 7.86
CA MET A 91 8.63 1.18 8.41
C MET A 91 8.44 2.23 9.51
N GLU A 92 7.43 3.10 9.39
CA GLU A 92 7.21 4.18 10.37
C GLU A 92 6.20 3.77 11.44
N GLN A 93 5.07 3.19 11.03
CA GLN A 93 3.98 2.86 11.96
C GLN A 93 4.05 1.44 12.52
N SER A 94 4.98 0.59 12.05
CA SER A 94 5.05 -0.84 12.39
C SER A 94 3.71 -1.59 12.20
N ALA A 95 2.82 -1.08 11.34
CA ALA A 95 1.43 -1.49 11.21
C ALA A 95 1.22 -2.48 10.05
N ALA A 96 2.12 -3.46 9.92
CA ALA A 96 2.00 -4.50 8.89
C ALA A 96 1.00 -5.60 9.33
N PRO A 97 0.31 -6.25 8.37
CA PRO A 97 -0.47 -7.45 8.63
C PRO A 97 0.36 -8.53 9.33
N MET A 98 -0.21 -9.23 10.31
CA MET A 98 0.49 -10.24 11.10
C MET A 98 1.16 -11.33 10.25
N SER A 99 0.53 -11.74 9.15
CA SER A 99 1.09 -12.72 8.21
C SER A 99 2.37 -12.22 7.54
N LEU A 100 2.46 -10.93 7.21
CA LEU A 100 3.65 -10.32 6.63
C LEU A 100 4.75 -10.13 7.67
N ASN A 101 4.42 -9.79 8.92
CA ASN A 101 5.40 -9.74 10.01
C ASN A 101 6.04 -11.11 10.24
N ALA A 102 5.24 -12.17 10.30
CA ALA A 102 5.75 -13.53 10.43
C ALA A 102 6.70 -13.89 9.28
N MET A 103 6.31 -13.58 8.04
CA MET A 103 7.17 -13.77 6.86
C MET A 103 8.49 -12.99 6.97
N MET A 104 8.45 -11.71 7.36
CA MET A 104 9.64 -10.85 7.48
C MET A 104 10.61 -11.41 8.52
N THR A 105 10.12 -11.82 9.69
CA THR A 105 10.92 -12.46 10.74
C THR A 105 11.53 -13.79 10.27
N ASN A 106 10.79 -14.58 9.48
CA ASN A 106 11.35 -15.84 8.93
C ASN A 106 12.46 -15.57 7.92
N ILE A 107 12.30 -14.53 7.08
CA ILE A 107 13.33 -14.14 6.11
C ILE A 107 14.59 -13.67 6.83
N GLU A 108 14.45 -12.87 7.89
CA GLU A 108 15.56 -12.37 8.69
C GLU A 108 16.34 -13.50 9.38
N ASN A 109 15.63 -14.44 10.01
CA ASN A 109 16.26 -15.51 10.79
C ASN A 109 16.75 -16.69 9.94
N ASN A 110 15.92 -17.15 9.00
CA ASN A 110 16.14 -18.40 8.27
C ASN A 110 16.56 -18.18 6.81
N GLY A 111 16.46 -16.95 6.30
CA GLY A 111 16.67 -16.66 4.87
C GLY A 111 15.55 -17.18 3.96
N ALA A 112 14.40 -17.56 4.54
CA ALA A 112 13.25 -18.10 3.81
C ALA A 112 11.93 -17.51 4.34
N PRO A 113 10.93 -17.25 3.48
CA PRO A 113 9.60 -16.78 3.90
C PRO A 113 8.87 -17.72 4.86
N TRP A 114 9.19 -19.01 4.78
CA TRP A 114 8.50 -20.10 5.46
C TRP A 114 9.33 -20.61 6.65
N GLN A 115 8.66 -21.13 7.68
CA GLN A 115 9.30 -21.68 8.89
C GLN A 115 9.77 -23.12 8.68
N TYR A 116 10.63 -23.37 7.69
CA TYR A 116 11.29 -24.66 7.54
C TYR A 116 12.73 -24.58 8.04
N ASN A 117 13.21 -25.67 8.63
CA ASN A 117 14.62 -25.79 9.01
C ASN A 117 15.49 -25.75 7.75
N GLN A 118 16.61 -25.03 7.79
CA GLN A 118 17.55 -24.94 6.66
C GLN A 118 18.06 -26.32 6.22
N GLN A 119 18.19 -27.28 7.14
CA GLN A 119 18.61 -28.65 6.81
C GLN A 119 17.57 -29.40 5.97
N ASP A 120 16.28 -29.12 6.18
CA ASP A 120 15.17 -29.78 5.48
C ASP A 120 14.94 -29.24 4.06
N ARG A 121 15.68 -28.20 3.66
CA ARG A 121 15.53 -27.55 2.35
C ARG A 121 15.73 -28.49 1.16
N LEU A 122 16.52 -29.56 1.32
CA LEU A 122 16.80 -30.54 0.27
C LEU A 122 15.92 -31.80 0.35
N ASN A 123 14.96 -31.87 1.26
CA ASN A 123 14.14 -33.08 1.44
C ASN A 123 13.34 -33.42 0.16
N TRP A 124 12.88 -32.42 -0.59
CA TRP A 124 12.21 -32.61 -1.90
C TRP A 124 13.04 -33.42 -2.91
N LYS A 125 14.38 -33.44 -2.79
CA LYS A 125 15.26 -34.23 -3.67
C LYS A 125 15.08 -35.73 -3.44
N ASN A 126 14.72 -36.12 -2.23
CA ASN A 126 14.59 -37.51 -1.78
C ASN A 126 13.12 -37.97 -1.74
N GLU A 127 12.15 -37.11 -2.07
CA GLU A 127 10.70 -37.37 -2.08
C GLU A 127 10.20 -38.08 -3.37
N ASN A 128 11.02 -38.97 -3.96
CA ASN A 128 10.59 -39.85 -5.06
C ASN A 128 10.35 -41.28 -4.57
#